data_AF-A0A931GS52-F1
#
_entry.id   AF-A0A931GS52-F1
#
_cell.length_a   1.000
_cell.length_b   1.000
_cell.length_c   1.000
_cell.angle_alpha   90.00
_cell.angle_beta   90.00
_cell.angle_gamma   90.00
#
_symmetry.space_group_name_H-M   'P 1'
#
loop_
_entity.id
_entity.type
_entity.pdbx_description
1 polymer ?
#
loop_
_entity_poly.entity_id
_entity_poly.type
_entity_poly.pdbx_seq_one_letter_code
_entity_poly.pdbx_strand_id
1 'polypeptide(L)'
;MPDYKRHGARYRARRRAVDILFEAETRDMDPVSILDDRAALAEDPNNAVAPIAEYTRTIVAGAAEELDDIDDNIERYLSDAWELGRIPAVDRAIMRVSTWEILFNDDVPGAIAIANAMEMAKEYAGNNASPYIHAVLDDIIQAHSANAPLLDDAAAEAEQPTPAEAAEPAPAEPEQPTPAETAEPAPAEPEQPTPAETAEPAPAEPEQPTPAETAEPAPAEPEQPAPAEQPVGTITDPEGVDPVG
;
A
#
# COMPACT_ATOMS: atom_id res chain seq x y z
N MET A 1 20.24 -7.21 17.85
CA MET A 1 19.00 -7.89 17.43
C MET A 1 18.08 -6.80 16.89
N PRO A 2 17.56 -6.88 15.66
CA PRO A 2 16.51 -5.96 15.22
C PRO A 2 15.31 -6.10 16.17
N ASP A 3 14.79 -4.98 16.65
CA ASP A 3 13.60 -4.95 17.49
C ASP A 3 12.38 -5.22 16.60
N TYR A 4 11.95 -6.49 16.54
CA TYR A 4 10.75 -6.87 15.81
C TYR A 4 9.53 -6.61 16.69
N LYS A 5 9.00 -5.39 16.61
CA LYS A 5 7.73 -5.02 17.23
C LYS A 5 6.64 -5.96 16.71
N ARG A 6 5.93 -6.63 17.63
CA ARG A 6 4.81 -7.51 17.25
C ARG A 6 3.61 -6.67 16.83
N HIS A 7 3.28 -6.73 15.55
CA HIS A 7 2.14 -6.01 14.99
C HIS A 7 0.80 -6.68 15.32
N GLY A 8 -0.14 -5.87 15.80
CA GLY A 8 -1.51 -6.29 16.09
C GLY A 8 -2.33 -6.62 14.84
N ALA A 9 -3.53 -7.18 15.04
CA ALA A 9 -4.42 -7.56 13.94
C ALA A 9 -4.83 -6.35 13.06
N ARG A 10 -5.16 -5.21 13.66
CA ARG A 10 -5.51 -3.97 12.93
C ARG A 10 -4.36 -3.45 12.08
N TYR A 11 -3.14 -3.45 12.61
CA TYR A 11 -1.96 -3.05 11.83
C TYR A 11 -1.74 -3.96 10.62
N ARG A 12 -1.78 -5.28 10.81
CA ARG A 12 -1.66 -6.23 9.69
C ARG A 12 -2.76 -6.04 8.65
N ALA A 13 -3.97 -5.70 9.08
CA ALA A 13 -5.08 -5.41 8.18
C ALA A 13 -4.86 -4.12 7.37
N ARG A 14 -4.33 -3.05 7.98
CA ARG A 14 -3.93 -1.80 7.29
C ARG A 14 -2.84 -2.06 6.27
N ARG A 15 -1.78 -2.76 6.69
CA ARG A 15 -0.69 -3.12 5.79
C ARG A 15 -1.22 -3.89 4.57
N ARG A 16 -2.14 -4.82 4.80
CA ARG A 16 -2.76 -5.58 3.71
C ARG A 16 -3.63 -4.71 2.80
N ALA A 17 -4.30 -3.69 3.33
CA ALA A 17 -5.04 -2.72 2.53
C ALA A 17 -4.10 -1.88 1.65
N VAL A 18 -2.96 -1.43 2.20
CA VAL A 18 -1.91 -0.74 1.44
C VAL A 18 -1.42 -1.61 0.27
N ASP A 19 -1.12 -2.89 0.51
CA ASP A 19 -0.70 -3.82 -0.57
C ASP A 19 -1.73 -3.89 -1.69
N ILE A 20 -3.02 -3.93 -1.34
CA ILE A 20 -4.12 -4.06 -2.30
C ILE A 20 -4.30 -2.77 -3.11
N LEU A 21 -4.28 -1.60 -2.46
CA LEU A 21 -4.39 -0.32 -3.17
C LEU A 21 -3.18 -0.07 -4.07
N PHE A 22 -1.97 -0.42 -3.61
CA PHE A 22 -0.76 -0.37 -4.44
C PHE A 22 -0.86 -1.27 -5.67
N GLU A 23 -1.33 -2.51 -5.49
CA GLU A 23 -1.51 -3.45 -6.59
C GLU A 23 -2.57 -2.95 -7.58
N ALA A 24 -3.71 -2.48 -7.08
CA ALA A 24 -4.80 -1.92 -7.86
C ALA A 24 -4.31 -0.80 -8.78
N GLU A 25 -3.58 0.16 -8.20
CA GLU A 25 -2.99 1.27 -8.95
C GLU A 25 -1.96 0.80 -9.98
N THR A 26 -1.06 -0.11 -9.58
CA THR A 26 0.00 -0.60 -10.49
C THR A 26 -0.57 -1.36 -11.69
N ARG A 27 -1.73 -2.01 -11.50
CA ARG A 27 -2.38 -2.84 -12.52
C ARG A 27 -3.55 -2.14 -13.21
N ASP A 28 -3.87 -0.91 -12.83
CA ASP A 28 -5.06 -0.17 -13.28
C ASP A 28 -6.34 -1.01 -13.14
N MET A 29 -6.57 -1.52 -11.92
CA MET A 29 -7.69 -2.39 -11.57
C MET A 29 -8.49 -1.80 -10.40
N ASP A 30 -9.77 -2.14 -10.34
CA ASP A 30 -10.59 -1.85 -9.17
C ASP A 30 -10.07 -2.63 -7.94
N PRO A 31 -9.71 -1.96 -6.82
CA PRO A 31 -9.22 -2.64 -5.63
C PRO A 31 -10.28 -3.54 -4.97
N VAL A 32 -11.58 -3.29 -5.17
CA VAL A 32 -12.64 -4.17 -4.64
C VAL A 32 -12.66 -5.49 -5.40
N SER A 33 -12.52 -5.48 -6.73
CA SER A 33 -12.37 -6.71 -7.52
C SER A 33 -11.22 -7.60 -7.03
N ILE A 34 -10.09 -7.01 -6.62
CA ILE A 34 -8.93 -7.72 -6.08
C ILE A 34 -9.25 -8.40 -4.73
N LEU A 35 -10.10 -7.78 -3.90
CA LEU A 35 -10.58 -8.42 -2.67
C LEU A 35 -11.46 -9.62 -2.97
N ASP A 36 -12.37 -9.50 -3.93
CA ASP A 36 -13.33 -10.55 -4.28
C ASP A 36 -12.62 -11.77 -4.86
N ASP A 37 -11.67 -11.57 -5.77
CA ASP A 37 -10.81 -12.63 -6.30
C ASP A 37 -10.09 -13.38 -5.18
N ARG A 38 -9.51 -12.65 -4.22
CA ARG A 38 -8.79 -13.23 -3.09
C ARG A 38 -9.71 -13.92 -2.09
N ALA A 39 -10.93 -13.42 -1.92
CA ALA A 39 -11.94 -14.05 -1.09
C ALA A 39 -12.33 -15.41 -1.68
N ALA A 40 -12.64 -15.46 -2.97
CA ALA A 40 -12.98 -16.68 -3.68
C ALA A 40 -11.83 -17.71 -3.64
N LEU A 41 -10.59 -17.25 -3.83
CA LEU A 41 -9.43 -18.14 -3.72
C LEU A 41 -9.25 -18.72 -2.31
N ALA A 42 -9.55 -17.95 -1.26
CA ALA A 42 -9.42 -18.40 0.13
C ALA A 42 -10.50 -19.40 0.56
N GLU A 43 -11.60 -19.54 -0.20
CA GLU A 43 -12.65 -20.52 0.09
C GLU A 43 -12.23 -21.96 -0.23
N ASP A 44 -11.33 -22.16 -1.20
CA ASP A 44 -10.77 -23.46 -1.51
C ASP A 44 -9.56 -23.75 -0.61
N PRO A 45 -9.63 -24.76 0.28
CA PRO A 45 -8.52 -25.12 1.17
C PRO A 45 -7.25 -25.59 0.44
N ASN A 46 -7.34 -25.93 -0.84
CA ASN A 46 -6.17 -26.30 -1.66
C ASN A 46 -5.36 -25.08 -2.11
N ASN A 47 -5.94 -23.88 -2.05
CA ASN A 47 -5.23 -22.64 -2.35
C ASN A 47 -4.47 -22.15 -1.11
N ALA A 48 -3.22 -21.75 -1.31
CA ALA A 48 -2.39 -21.15 -0.26
C ALA A 48 -2.71 -19.66 -0.02
N VAL A 49 -3.99 -19.27 -0.11
CA VAL A 49 -4.45 -17.89 0.06
C VAL A 49 -5.10 -17.74 1.42
N ALA A 50 -4.52 -16.90 2.28
CA ALA A 50 -5.08 -16.63 3.59
C ALA A 50 -6.38 -15.81 3.48
N PRO A 51 -7.37 -16.04 4.37
CA PRO A 51 -8.56 -15.20 4.44
C PRO A 51 -8.21 -13.72 4.66
N ILE A 52 -8.92 -12.84 3.96
CA ILE A 52 -8.78 -11.40 4.15
C ILE A 52 -9.48 -11.01 5.45
N ALA A 53 -8.78 -10.27 6.31
CA ALA A 53 -9.35 -9.74 7.54
C ALA A 53 -10.47 -8.75 7.22
N GLU A 54 -11.54 -8.76 8.03
CA GLU A 54 -12.69 -7.88 7.81
C GLU A 54 -12.29 -6.42 7.71
N TYR A 55 -11.37 -5.96 8.57
CA TYR A 55 -10.95 -4.57 8.54
C TYR A 55 -10.19 -4.18 7.26
N THR A 56 -9.49 -5.12 6.62
CA THR A 56 -8.89 -4.88 5.31
C THR A 56 -9.98 -4.61 4.26
N ARG A 57 -11.09 -5.37 4.32
CA ARG A 57 -12.24 -5.15 3.42
C ARG A 57 -12.85 -3.78 3.65
N THR A 58 -13.05 -3.40 4.91
CA THR A 58 -13.60 -2.08 5.28
C THR A 58 -12.75 -0.94 4.71
N ILE A 59 -11.43 -0.97 4.94
CA ILE A 59 -10.53 0.09 4.45
C ILE A 59 -10.57 0.16 2.93
N VAL A 60 -10.41 -0.98 2.24
CA VAL A 60 -10.28 -0.99 0.78
C VAL A 60 -11.59 -0.59 0.11
N ALA A 61 -12.74 -1.08 0.61
CA ALA A 61 -14.04 -0.70 0.06
C ALA A 61 -14.31 0.79 0.27
N GLY A 62 -14.08 1.31 1.49
CA GLY A 62 -14.29 2.73 1.77
C GLY A 62 -13.31 3.63 1.02
N ALA A 63 -12.04 3.24 0.89
CA ALA A 63 -11.06 4.01 0.12
C ALA A 63 -11.35 3.99 -1.39
N ALA A 64 -11.97 2.93 -1.91
CA ALA A 64 -12.42 2.87 -3.29
C ALA A 64 -13.65 3.76 -3.55
N GLU A 65 -14.57 3.80 -2.59
CA GLU A 65 -15.78 4.64 -2.65
C GLU A 65 -15.43 6.14 -2.59
N GLU A 66 -14.49 6.50 -1.73
CA GLU A 66 -14.12 7.90 -1.44
C GLU A 66 -12.82 8.35 -2.12
N LEU A 67 -12.38 7.64 -3.17
CA LEU A 67 -11.02 7.82 -3.73
C LEU A 67 -10.74 9.25 -4.18
N ASP A 68 -11.69 9.88 -4.87
CA ASP A 68 -11.57 11.25 -5.36
C ASP A 68 -11.41 12.25 -4.20
N ASP A 69 -12.23 12.13 -3.16
CA ASP A 69 -12.16 13.00 -1.98
C ASP A 69 -10.86 12.77 -1.19
N ILE A 70 -10.39 11.53 -1.10
CA ILE A 70 -9.10 11.19 -0.48
C ILE A 70 -7.95 11.84 -1.24
N ASP A 71 -7.91 11.68 -2.55
CA ASP A 71 -6.83 12.19 -3.40
C ASP A 71 -6.84 13.73 -3.41
N ASP A 72 -8.01 14.37 -3.49
CA ASP A 72 -8.18 15.83 -3.41
C ASP A 72 -7.67 16.39 -2.07
N ASN A 73 -7.95 15.70 -0.95
CA ASN A 73 -7.45 16.11 0.36
C ASN A 73 -5.94 15.95 0.45
N ILE A 74 -5.37 14.88 -0.08
CA ILE A 74 -3.91 14.71 -0.11
C ILE A 74 -3.28 15.82 -0.97
N GLU A 75 -3.78 16.03 -2.20
CA GLU A 75 -3.25 17.03 -3.14
C GLU A 75 -3.28 18.45 -2.57
N ARG A 76 -4.34 18.81 -1.86
CA ARG A 76 -4.50 20.14 -1.25
C ARG A 76 -3.37 20.52 -0.29
N TYR A 77 -2.77 19.54 0.39
CA TYR A 77 -1.70 19.78 1.39
C TYR A 77 -0.32 19.34 0.90
N LEU A 78 -0.21 18.84 -0.33
CA LEU A 78 1.09 18.70 -0.98
C LEU A 78 1.67 20.09 -1.26
N SER A 79 2.98 20.21 -1.17
CA SER A 79 3.67 21.43 -1.58
C SER A 79 3.40 21.68 -3.07
N ASP A 80 3.30 22.95 -3.49
CA ASP A 80 3.09 23.36 -4.88
C ASP A 80 4.07 22.74 -5.91
N ALA A 81 5.21 22.24 -5.44
CA ALA A 81 6.23 21.60 -6.27
C ALA A 81 5.96 20.10 -6.57
N TRP A 82 4.95 19.49 -5.96
CA TRP A 82 4.68 18.05 -6.02
C TRP A 82 3.25 17.76 -6.45
N GLU A 83 3.12 16.95 -7.49
CA GLU A 83 1.85 16.35 -7.91
C GLU A 83 1.70 14.99 -7.23
N LEU A 84 0.46 14.58 -6.90
CA LEU A 84 0.19 13.29 -6.26
C LEU A 84 0.79 12.11 -7.05
N GLY A 85 0.74 12.17 -8.38
CA GLY A 85 1.32 11.14 -9.26
C GLY A 85 2.85 11.01 -9.17
N ARG A 86 3.56 12.00 -8.61
CA ARG A 86 5.03 11.94 -8.41
C ARG A 86 5.45 11.32 -7.09
N ILE A 87 4.50 11.13 -6.18
CA ILE A 87 4.72 10.41 -4.94
C ILE A 87 5.00 8.93 -5.27
N PRO A 88 5.94 8.26 -4.59
CA PRO A 88 6.10 6.81 -4.72
C PRO A 88 4.76 6.11 -4.49
N ALA A 89 4.38 5.17 -5.37
CA ALA A 89 3.05 4.54 -5.31
C ALA A 89 2.76 3.86 -3.96
N VAL A 90 3.78 3.31 -3.30
CA VAL A 90 3.63 2.74 -1.95
C VAL A 90 3.31 3.82 -0.90
N ASP A 91 3.98 4.97 -0.96
CA ASP A 91 3.73 6.08 -0.03
C ASP A 91 2.34 6.66 -0.27
N ARG A 92 1.94 6.81 -1.54
CA ARG A 92 0.58 7.24 -1.90
C ARG A 92 -0.49 6.26 -1.41
N ALA A 93 -0.27 4.95 -1.54
CA ALA A 93 -1.19 3.94 -1.00
C ALA A 93 -1.29 4.01 0.54
N ILE A 94 -0.18 4.26 1.24
CA ILE A 94 -0.17 4.50 2.70
C ILE A 94 -1.01 5.73 3.03
N MET A 95 -0.76 6.84 2.33
CA MET A 95 -1.48 8.10 2.54
C MET A 95 -2.98 7.92 2.28
N ARG A 96 -3.38 7.23 1.20
CA ARG A 96 -4.79 6.93 0.90
C ARG A 96 -5.48 6.15 2.02
N VAL A 97 -4.83 5.09 2.55
CA VAL A 97 -5.37 4.34 3.70
C VAL A 97 -5.52 5.22 4.94
N SER A 98 -4.50 6.02 5.25
CA SER A 98 -4.50 6.86 6.45
C SER A 98 -5.47 8.03 6.35
N THR A 99 -5.55 8.69 5.20
CA THR A 99 -6.53 9.74 4.92
C THR A 99 -7.95 9.19 4.99
N TRP A 100 -8.19 7.98 4.46
CA TRP A 100 -9.50 7.35 4.61
C TRP A 100 -9.87 7.15 6.08
N GLU A 101 -8.93 6.63 6.90
CA GLU A 101 -9.17 6.48 8.33
C GLU A 101 -9.45 7.81 9.03
N ILE A 102 -8.73 8.88 8.67
CA ILE A 102 -8.88 10.20 9.28
C ILE A 102 -10.24 10.83 8.95
N LEU A 103 -10.69 10.69 7.71
CA LEU A 103 -11.86 11.43 7.20
C LEU A 103 -13.18 10.66 7.33
N PHE A 104 -13.14 9.33 7.28
CA PHE A 104 -14.33 8.49 7.12
C PHE A 104 -14.46 7.39 8.17
N ASN A 105 -13.57 7.32 9.15
CA ASN A 105 -13.60 6.30 10.19
C ASN A 105 -13.42 6.87 11.60
N ASP A 106 -14.54 7.29 12.19
CA ASP A 106 -14.61 7.87 13.53
C ASP A 106 -14.09 6.94 14.66
N ASP A 107 -13.96 5.64 14.41
CA ASP A 107 -13.41 4.69 15.38
C ASP A 107 -11.88 4.78 15.51
N VAL A 108 -11.20 5.51 14.61
CA VAL A 108 -9.74 5.62 14.57
C VAL A 108 -9.31 7.06 14.84
N PRO A 109 -8.70 7.34 16.01
CA PRO A 109 -8.14 8.66 16.26
C PRO A 109 -7.06 9.02 15.23
N GLY A 110 -7.08 10.27 14.72
CA GLY A 110 -6.14 10.70 13.68
C GLY A 110 -4.67 10.51 14.04
N ALA A 111 -4.29 10.74 15.31
CA ALA A 111 -2.93 10.48 15.79
C ALA A 111 -2.52 8.99 15.68
N ILE A 112 -3.47 8.07 15.85
CA ILE A 112 -3.25 6.64 15.64
C ILE A 112 -3.10 6.35 14.14
N ALA A 113 -3.91 6.95 13.28
CA ALA A 113 -3.78 6.80 11.83
C ALA A 113 -2.37 7.24 11.35
N ILE A 114 -1.88 8.41 11.79
CA ILE A 114 -0.52 8.89 11.50
C ILE A 114 0.55 7.93 12.01
N ALA A 115 0.45 7.49 13.28
CA ALA A 115 1.44 6.58 13.85
C ALA A 115 1.55 5.26 13.07
N ASN A 116 0.42 4.71 12.61
CA ASN A 116 0.41 3.51 11.76
C ASN A 116 0.98 3.81 10.35
N ALA A 117 0.67 4.97 9.78
CA ALA A 117 1.22 5.41 8.49
C ALA A 117 2.76 5.46 8.52
N MET A 118 3.31 6.09 9.55
CA MET A 118 4.77 6.26 9.71
C MET A 118 5.48 4.93 9.96
N GLU A 119 4.87 4.02 10.73
CA GLU A 119 5.42 2.68 10.92
C GLU A 119 5.42 1.89 9.60
N MET A 120 4.34 1.93 8.81
CA MET A 120 4.29 1.30 7.49
C MET A 120 5.31 1.91 6.52
N ALA A 121 5.43 3.24 6.47
CA ALA A 121 6.40 3.92 5.63
C ALA A 121 7.83 3.50 5.99
N LYS A 122 8.13 3.34 7.28
CA LYS A 122 9.42 2.82 7.74
C LYS A 122 9.64 1.36 7.35
N GLU A 123 8.61 0.52 7.35
CA GLU A 123 8.73 -0.86 6.88
C GLU A 123 8.98 -0.98 5.39
N TYR A 124 8.36 -0.12 4.56
CA TYR A 124 8.52 -0.16 3.10
C TYR A 124 9.78 0.56 2.61
N ALA A 125 10.10 1.73 3.17
CA ALA A 125 11.20 2.60 2.72
C ALA A 125 12.42 2.60 3.66
N GLY A 126 12.38 1.85 4.76
CA GLY A 126 13.43 1.85 5.77
C GLY A 126 13.54 3.19 6.51
N ASN A 127 14.77 3.60 6.86
CA ASN A 127 15.02 4.88 7.53
C ASN A 127 14.80 6.11 6.63
N ASN A 128 14.40 5.90 5.37
CA ASN A 128 14.09 6.97 4.43
C ASN A 128 12.58 7.28 4.38
N ALA A 129 11.82 6.84 5.39
CA ALA A 129 10.41 7.20 5.54
C ALA A 129 10.25 8.71 5.45
N SER A 130 9.47 9.15 4.47
CA SER A 130 9.55 10.52 4.03
C SER A 130 8.80 11.45 4.98
N PRO A 131 9.42 12.56 5.45
CA PRO A 131 8.80 13.48 6.41
C PRO A 131 7.52 14.15 5.88
N TYR A 132 7.30 14.16 4.57
CA TYR A 132 6.09 14.74 3.98
C TYR A 132 4.82 13.96 4.33
N ILE A 133 4.88 12.65 4.56
CA ILE A 133 3.70 11.83 4.88
C ILE A 133 3.07 12.36 6.18
N HIS A 134 3.90 12.58 7.21
CA HIS A 134 3.44 13.13 8.47
C HIS A 134 2.85 14.53 8.29
N ALA A 135 3.57 15.42 7.59
CA ALA A 135 3.13 16.80 7.40
C ALA A 135 1.75 16.89 6.74
N VAL A 136 1.55 16.16 5.64
CA VAL A 136 0.28 16.16 4.90
C VAL A 136 -0.86 15.60 5.76
N LEU A 137 -0.65 14.46 6.44
CA LEU A 137 -1.70 13.87 7.26
C LEU A 137 -2.06 14.75 8.48
N ASP A 138 -1.10 15.44 9.07
CA ASP A 138 -1.34 16.38 10.18
C ASP A 138 -2.19 17.58 9.72
N ASP A 139 -1.88 18.14 8.55
CA ASP A 139 -2.67 19.22 7.94
C ASP A 139 -4.10 18.78 7.62
N ILE A 140 -4.29 17.55 7.13
CA ILE A 140 -5.63 16.96 6.89
C ILE A 140 -6.42 16.86 8.20
N ILE A 141 -5.82 16.36 9.30
CA ILE A 141 -6.47 16.29 10.61
C ILE A 141 -6.89 17.70 11.06
N GLN A 142 -5.97 18.67 11.01
CA GLN A 142 -6.23 20.03 11.47
C GLN A 142 -7.39 20.68 10.69
N ALA A 143 -7.47 20.43 9.38
CA ALA A 143 -8.56 20.92 8.55
C ALA A 143 -9.88 20.18 8.81
N HIS A 144 -9.84 18.86 9.00
CA HIS A 144 -11.03 18.06 9.29
C HIS A 144 -11.64 18.45 10.64
N SER A 145 -10.82 18.58 11.69
CA SER A 145 -11.26 19.02 13.02
C SER A 145 -11.83 20.44 13.03
N ALA A 146 -11.34 21.34 12.16
CA ALA A 146 -11.88 22.69 12.02
C ALA A 146 -13.27 22.72 11.35
N ASN A 147 -13.58 21.73 10.52
CA ASN A 147 -14.86 21.60 9.81
C ASN A 147 -15.89 20.75 10.56
N ALA A 148 -15.45 19.90 11.49
CA ALA A 148 -16.33 19.16 12.39
C ALA A 148 -16.85 20.11 13.50
N PRO A 149 -18.18 20.24 13.71
CA PRO A 149 -18.69 21.04 14.81
C PRO A 149 -18.31 20.39 16.15
N LEU A 150 -17.27 20.92 16.81
CA LEU A 150 -16.88 20.71 18.22
C LEU A 150 -17.38 19.39 18.82
N LEU A 151 -16.77 18.28 18.39
CA LEU A 151 -16.69 17.09 19.24
C LEU A 151 -15.32 17.18 19.91
N ASP A 152 -15.35 17.79 21.10
CA ASP A 152 -14.21 18.12 21.95
C ASP A 152 -13.22 16.95 22.18
N ASP A 153 -11.94 17.30 22.18
CA ASP A 153 -10.90 16.87 23.12
C ASP A 153 -11.08 15.49 23.78
N ALA A 154 -10.57 14.44 23.11
CA ALA A 154 -10.32 13.13 23.72
C ALA A 154 -9.00 12.48 23.28
N ALA A 155 -8.01 13.26 22.86
CA ALA A 155 -6.67 12.74 22.53
C ALA A 155 -5.50 13.55 23.12
N ALA A 156 -5.74 14.39 24.14
CA ALA A 156 -4.68 14.94 24.98
C ALA A 156 -4.32 13.97 26.12
N GLU A 157 -3.94 12.73 25.78
CA GLU A 157 -3.28 11.80 26.71
C GLU A 157 -2.52 10.73 25.90
N ALA A 158 -1.68 11.17 24.97
CA ALA A 158 -0.52 10.40 24.55
C ALA A 158 0.69 10.95 25.31
N GLU A 159 1.33 10.08 26.09
CA GLU A 159 2.48 10.30 26.96
C GLU A 159 3.51 11.28 26.36
N GLN A 160 3.49 12.54 26.83
CA GLN A 160 4.69 13.34 26.90
C GLN A 160 5.51 12.82 28.10
N PRO A 161 6.80 12.46 27.95
CA PRO A 161 7.63 12.29 29.13
C PRO A 161 7.75 13.64 29.84
N THR A 162 7.31 13.68 31.09
CA THR A 162 7.44 14.84 31.97
C THR A 162 8.92 15.20 32.15
N PRO A 163 9.31 16.48 32.02
CA PRO A 163 10.58 16.94 32.57
C PRO A 163 10.50 16.79 34.09
N ALA A 164 11.33 15.89 34.64
CA ALA A 164 11.48 15.74 36.08
C ALA A 164 11.82 17.10 36.72
N GLU A 165 10.98 17.48 37.66
CA GLU A 165 11.05 18.69 38.45
C GLU A 165 12.41 18.82 39.15
N ALA A 166 13.03 19.98 38.95
CA ALA A 166 14.22 20.40 39.65
C ALA A 166 13.92 20.52 41.15
N ALA A 167 14.44 19.56 41.93
CA ALA A 167 14.64 19.75 43.35
C ALA A 167 15.90 20.61 43.54
N GLU A 168 15.70 21.84 44.03
CA GLU A 168 16.74 22.69 44.61
C GLU A 168 17.49 21.95 45.73
N PRO A 169 18.83 21.86 45.70
CA PRO A 169 19.61 21.57 46.90
C PRO A 169 20.14 22.88 47.53
N ALA A 170 20.09 22.91 48.87
CA ALA A 170 20.56 23.98 49.76
C ALA A 170 22.05 24.37 49.56
N PRO A 171 22.48 25.57 49.98
CA PRO A 171 23.76 26.17 49.56
C PRO A 171 24.97 25.56 50.29
N ALA A 172 26.03 25.28 49.53
CA ALA A 172 27.36 24.93 50.03
C ALA A 172 28.36 26.08 49.78
N GLU A 173 29.22 26.34 50.77
CA GLU A 173 30.27 27.37 50.81
C GLU A 173 31.32 27.23 49.69
N PRO A 174 32.06 28.32 49.35
CA PRO A 174 32.98 28.33 48.22
C PRO A 174 34.39 27.91 48.63
N GLU A 175 34.93 26.87 47.99
CA GLU A 175 36.39 26.64 47.94
C GLU A 175 36.93 26.95 46.54
N GLN A 176 38.09 27.61 46.54
CA GLN A 176 38.72 28.32 45.43
C GLN A 176 39.33 27.40 44.35
N PRO A 177 39.55 27.89 43.11
CA PRO A 177 40.04 27.06 42.02
C PRO A 177 41.57 26.95 41.99
N THR A 178 42.07 25.80 41.52
CA THR A 178 43.45 25.63 41.02
C THR A 178 43.44 25.20 39.55
N PRO A 179 44.48 25.56 38.76
CA PRO A 179 44.34 25.78 37.32
C PRO A 179 44.69 24.57 36.45
N ALA A 180 44.08 24.61 35.27
CA ALA A 180 44.30 23.86 34.02
C ALA A 180 45.70 23.27 33.79
N GLU A 181 45.72 22.00 33.35
CA GLU A 181 46.81 21.43 32.56
C GLU A 181 46.34 21.28 31.11
N THR A 182 47.03 22.01 30.23
CA THR A 182 46.84 22.04 28.79
C THR A 182 47.53 20.83 28.16
N ALA A 183 46.82 20.03 27.36
CA ALA A 183 47.42 19.13 26.39
C ALA A 183 46.87 19.46 24.99
N GLU A 184 47.74 20.05 24.18
CA GLU A 184 47.61 20.37 22.76
C GLU A 184 47.67 19.09 21.89
N PRO A 185 47.05 19.05 20.68
CA PRO A 185 46.74 17.81 19.98
C PRO A 185 47.90 17.30 19.11
N ALA A 186 47.95 15.98 18.89
CA ALA A 186 48.86 15.34 17.94
C ALA A 186 48.14 15.04 16.59
N PRO A 187 48.88 15.08 15.45
CA PRO A 187 48.31 15.27 14.12
C PRO A 187 47.77 14.00 13.45
N ALA A 188 46.78 14.22 12.57
CA ALA A 188 46.18 13.22 11.69
C ALA A 188 47.16 12.72 10.62
N GLU A 189 47.31 11.40 10.50
CA GLU A 189 47.87 10.74 9.32
C GLU A 189 46.78 10.58 8.24
N PRO A 190 47.07 10.87 6.96
CA PRO A 190 46.12 10.70 5.87
C PRO A 190 46.08 9.23 5.44
N GLU A 191 45.00 8.52 5.73
CA GLU A 191 44.73 7.23 5.09
C GLU A 191 44.41 7.46 3.61
N GLN A 192 45.31 6.99 2.75
CA GLN A 192 45.14 7.00 1.31
C GLN A 192 44.03 6.01 0.90
N PRO A 193 43.14 6.38 -0.04
CA PRO A 193 42.12 5.46 -0.53
C PRO A 193 42.78 4.34 -1.33
N THR A 194 42.48 3.09 -0.97
CA THR A 194 42.76 1.91 -1.79
C THR A 194 41.94 1.99 -3.09
N PRO A 195 42.56 1.89 -4.28
CA PRO A 195 41.82 1.87 -5.53
C PRO A 195 40.90 0.66 -5.61
N ALA A 196 39.65 0.91 -6.00
CA ALA A 196 38.70 -0.12 -6.40
C ALA A 196 39.27 -0.91 -7.57
N GLU A 197 39.48 -2.21 -7.36
CA GLU A 197 39.79 -3.15 -8.43
C GLU A 197 38.59 -3.18 -9.38
N THR A 198 38.78 -2.55 -10.53
CA THR A 198 37.82 -2.55 -11.64
C THR A 198 37.91 -3.93 -12.26
N ALA A 199 37.04 -4.85 -11.83
CA ALA A 199 36.84 -6.10 -12.54
C ALA A 199 36.26 -5.76 -13.92
N GLU A 200 37.13 -5.81 -14.92
CA GLU A 200 36.78 -5.78 -16.34
C GLU A 200 35.73 -6.88 -16.60
N PRO A 201 34.55 -6.56 -17.15
CA PRO A 201 33.60 -7.59 -17.53
C PRO A 201 34.22 -8.41 -18.67
N ALA A 202 34.30 -9.73 -18.48
CA ALA A 202 34.68 -10.65 -19.54
C ALA A 202 33.79 -10.39 -20.78
N PRO A 203 34.36 -10.35 -22.00
CA PRO A 203 33.56 -10.23 -23.21
C PRO A 203 32.60 -11.42 -23.28
N ALA A 204 31.31 -11.13 -23.40
CA ALA A 204 30.28 -12.10 -23.71
C ALA A 204 30.68 -12.87 -24.98
N GLU A 205 30.80 -14.20 -24.89
CA GLU A 205 30.68 -15.03 -26.08
C GLU A 205 29.31 -14.74 -26.71
N PRO A 206 29.22 -14.44 -28.01
CA PRO A 206 27.94 -14.34 -28.66
C PRO A 206 27.33 -15.74 -28.69
N GLU A 207 26.37 -16.01 -27.80
CA GLU A 207 25.43 -17.10 -28.00
C GLU A 207 24.75 -16.86 -29.35
N GLN A 208 25.11 -17.67 -30.33
CA GLN A 208 24.44 -17.65 -31.61
C GLN A 208 22.97 -17.98 -31.34
N PRO A 209 22.01 -17.15 -31.82
CA PRO A 209 20.62 -17.53 -31.72
C PRO A 209 20.44 -18.85 -32.46
N THR A 210 19.97 -19.87 -31.76
CA THR A 210 19.40 -21.06 -32.39
C THR A 210 18.33 -20.59 -33.38
N PRO A 211 18.36 -21.01 -34.65
CA PRO A 211 17.29 -20.68 -35.57
C PRO A 211 15.98 -21.21 -34.97
N ALA A 212 15.02 -20.32 -34.74
CA ALA A 212 13.65 -20.72 -34.51
C ALA A 212 13.23 -21.58 -35.72
N GLU A 213 12.99 -22.86 -35.48
CA GLU A 213 12.35 -23.74 -36.45
C GLU A 213 11.01 -23.10 -36.77
N THR A 214 10.94 -22.49 -37.96
CA THR A 214 9.69 -21.93 -38.47
C THR A 214 8.87 -23.15 -38.84
N ALA A 215 8.05 -23.62 -37.90
CA ALA A 215 7.02 -24.59 -38.19
C ALA A 215 6.10 -23.93 -39.24
N GLU A 216 6.26 -24.38 -40.48
CA GLU A 216 5.37 -24.08 -41.58
C GLU A 216 3.95 -24.44 -41.14
N PRO A 217 2.98 -23.50 -41.17
CA PRO A 217 1.61 -23.84 -40.81
C PRO A 217 1.09 -24.88 -41.80
N ALA A 218 0.66 -26.02 -41.28
CA ALA A 218 0.00 -27.06 -42.05
C ALA A 218 -1.19 -26.45 -42.83
N PRO A 219 -1.39 -26.82 -44.11
CA PRO A 219 -2.54 -26.33 -44.87
C PRO A 219 -3.83 -26.79 -44.21
N ALA A 220 -4.72 -25.84 -43.91
CA ALA A 220 -6.05 -26.11 -43.39
C ALA A 220 -6.83 -27.00 -44.38
N GLU A 221 -7.25 -28.18 -43.93
CA GLU A 221 -8.27 -28.98 -44.63
C GLU A 221 -9.58 -28.19 -44.68
N PRO A 222 -10.25 -28.11 -45.84
CA PRO A 222 -11.55 -27.45 -45.92
C PRO A 222 -12.61 -28.31 -45.19
N GLU A 223 -13.19 -27.75 -44.13
CA GLU A 223 -14.37 -28.29 -43.47
C GLU A 223 -15.50 -28.49 -44.49
N GLN A 224 -15.97 -29.73 -44.63
CA GLN A 224 -17.17 -30.04 -45.40
C GLN A 224 -18.40 -29.60 -44.58
N PRO A 225 -19.34 -28.83 -45.16
CA PRO A 225 -20.55 -28.45 -44.44
C PRO A 225 -21.46 -29.65 -44.19
N ALA A 226 -21.96 -29.78 -42.96
CA ALA A 226 -22.92 -30.79 -42.55
C ALA A 226 -24.23 -30.73 -43.40
N PRO A 227 -24.86 -31.87 -43.73
CA PRO A 227 -26.10 -31.87 -44.50
C PRO A 227 -27.28 -31.35 -43.69
N ALA A 228 -28.08 -30.49 -44.31
CA ALA A 228 -29.30 -29.91 -43.75
C ALA A 228 -30.38 -30.97 -43.46
N GLU A 229 -30.85 -31.04 -42.21
CA GLU A 229 -32.04 -31.80 -41.85
C GLU A 229 -33.29 -31.09 -42.39
N GLN A 230 -34.07 -31.79 -43.21
CA GLN A 230 -35.36 -31.30 -43.71
C GLN A 230 -36.45 -31.44 -42.63
N PRO A 231 -37.38 -30.48 -42.50
CA PRO A 231 -38.46 -30.57 -41.52
C PRO A 231 -39.50 -31.62 -41.91
N VAL A 232 -39.83 -32.50 -40.95
CA VAL A 232 -40.90 -33.50 -41.04
C VAL A 232 -42.25 -32.79 -41.20
N GLY A 233 -42.89 -33.01 -42.35
CA GLY A 233 -44.21 -32.49 -42.67
C GLY A 233 -45.31 -33.08 -41.80
N THR A 234 -46.21 -32.20 -41.36
CA THR A 234 -47.46 -32.46 -40.64
C THR A 234 -48.36 -33.42 -41.41
N ILE A 235 -48.76 -34.53 -40.78
CA ILE A 235 -49.84 -35.40 -41.26
C ILE A 235 -51.16 -34.71 -40.92
N THR A 236 -51.92 -34.34 -41.95
CA THR A 236 -53.31 -33.87 -41.85
C THR A 236 -54.24 -35.06 -42.11
N ASP A 237 -55.14 -35.32 -41.18
CA ASP A 237 -56.29 -36.23 -41.30
C ASP A 237 -57.18 -35.86 -42.50
N PRO A 238 -57.68 -36.82 -43.29
CA PRO A 238 -58.78 -36.59 -44.21
C PRO A 238 -60.15 -36.86 -43.55
N GLU A 239 -61.02 -35.85 -43.61
CA GLU A 239 -62.44 -35.95 -43.31
C GLU A 239 -63.16 -37.05 -44.09
N GLY A 240 -64.17 -37.65 -43.44
CA GLY A 240 -65.51 -37.64 -44.04
C GLY A 240 -66.26 -38.97 -44.11
N VAL A 241 -67.53 -38.86 -43.70
CA VAL A 241 -68.74 -39.48 -44.27
C VAL A 241 -69.45 -40.50 -43.35
N ASP A 242 -70.40 -40.00 -42.55
CA ASP A 242 -71.69 -40.65 -42.32
C ASP A 242 -72.52 -40.65 -43.62
N PRO A 243 -73.33 -41.69 -43.94
CA PRO A 243 -74.73 -41.65 -43.49
C PRO A 243 -75.46 -43.02 -43.32
N VAL A 244 -76.47 -42.97 -42.43
CA VAL A 244 -77.82 -43.59 -42.52
C VAL A 244 -77.96 -45.12 -42.51
N GLY A 245 -78.75 -45.61 -41.54
CA GLY A 245 -79.37 -46.94 -41.57
C GLY A 245 -79.69 -47.48 -40.18
#